data_AF-A0A9D4Y7M3-F1
#
_entry.id   AF-A0A9D4Y7M3-F1
#
_cell.length_a   1.000
_cell.length_b   1.000
_cell.length_c   1.000
_cell.angle_alpha   90.00
_cell.angle_beta   90.00
_cell.angle_gamma   90.00
#
_symmetry.space_group_name_H-M   'P 1'
#
loop_
_entity.id
_entity.type
_entity.pdbx_description
1 polymer ?
#
loop_
_entity_poly.entity_id
_entity_poly.type
_entity_poly.pdbx_seq_one_letter_code
_entity_poly.pdbx_strand_id
1 'polypeptide(L)'
;MGNAAITLCFNHTTNSSSSSSSSSSIKLIFWEGTSRTLRGKHIAGEIMFEFPEMMVCHADSFFIGHPIPVLSIDDELMLGQTYFILPIDRFFAIDTLSVSSISAFGSCPNKSPIKFGKCPFQYLKGSNGRVVIKVMPEFITGLICGDNNKEMNENGASYSNGFLCKLHK
;
A
#
# COMPACT_ATOMS: atom_id res chain seq x y z
N MET A 1 32.12 31.13 -2.72
CA MET A 1 31.45 30.91 -1.42
C MET A 1 29.96 30.89 -1.65
N GLY A 2 29.32 29.74 -1.53
CA GLY A 2 27.90 29.54 -1.84
C GLY A 2 27.61 28.05 -1.89
N ASN A 3 27.65 27.41 -0.74
CA ASN A 3 27.51 25.96 -0.61
C ASN A 3 26.02 25.65 -0.67
N ALA A 4 25.55 25.05 -1.77
CA ALA A 4 24.19 24.57 -1.86
C ALA A 4 23.99 23.44 -0.84
N ALA A 5 23.10 23.66 0.14
CA ALA A 5 22.69 22.63 1.06
C ALA A 5 21.89 21.58 0.29
N ILE A 6 22.51 20.42 0.06
CA ILE A 6 21.81 19.24 -0.44
C ILE A 6 21.00 18.68 0.73
N THR A 7 19.70 18.94 0.73
CA THR A 7 18.75 18.27 1.64
C THR A 7 18.71 16.78 1.30
N LEU A 8 19.28 15.97 2.19
CA LEU A 8 19.24 14.50 2.15
C LEU A 8 17.83 13.99 2.53
N CYS A 9 16.86 14.14 1.63
CA CYS A 9 15.63 13.33 1.65
C CYS A 9 15.32 12.68 0.30
N PHE A 10 16.15 12.92 -0.72
CA PHE A 10 16.13 12.12 -1.95
C PHE A 10 16.97 10.87 -1.72
N ASN A 11 16.39 9.86 -1.06
CA ASN A 11 16.86 8.51 -1.28
C ASN A 11 16.45 8.15 -2.71
N HIS A 12 17.40 8.32 -3.64
CA HIS A 12 17.39 7.57 -4.89
C HIS A 12 17.61 6.10 -4.49
N THR A 13 16.54 5.45 -4.03
CA THR A 13 16.45 4.00 -4.08
C THR A 13 16.54 3.68 -5.55
N THR A 14 17.74 3.27 -5.98
CA THR A 14 17.89 2.49 -7.20
C THR A 14 16.77 1.48 -7.19
N ASN A 15 15.94 1.47 -8.24
CA ASN A 15 14.94 0.45 -8.47
C ASN A 15 15.64 -0.91 -8.55
N SER A 16 15.98 -1.49 -7.41
CA SER A 16 16.00 -2.92 -7.23
C SER A 16 14.53 -3.26 -7.07
N SER A 17 13.85 -3.34 -8.21
CA SER A 17 12.76 -4.29 -8.37
C SER A 17 13.27 -5.59 -7.78
N SER A 18 12.88 -5.90 -6.54
CA SER A 18 13.08 -7.21 -5.96
C SER A 18 12.22 -8.15 -6.79
N SER A 19 12.79 -8.58 -7.91
CA SER A 19 12.32 -9.63 -8.78
C SER A 19 12.47 -10.94 -8.02
N SER A 20 11.63 -11.15 -7.01
CA SER A 20 11.41 -12.45 -6.42
C SER A 20 10.46 -13.19 -7.35
N SER A 21 11.04 -13.97 -8.27
CA SER A 21 10.44 -15.06 -9.06
C SER A 21 9.08 -14.76 -9.71
N SER A 22 9.06 -14.59 -11.03
CA SER A 22 7.91 -14.76 -11.95
C SER A 22 6.65 -15.38 -11.32
N SER A 23 5.89 -14.61 -10.55
CA SER A 23 4.63 -15.07 -9.99
C SER A 23 3.59 -14.76 -11.05
N SER A 24 3.25 -15.77 -11.85
CA SER A 24 2.17 -15.73 -12.83
C SER A 24 0.79 -15.66 -12.16
N SER A 25 0.69 -14.96 -11.04
CA SER A 25 -0.44 -14.98 -10.13
C SER A 25 -0.73 -13.60 -9.59
N ILE A 26 -2.02 -13.30 -9.45
CA ILE A 26 -2.53 -12.07 -8.86
C ILE A 26 -2.70 -12.31 -7.35
N LYS A 27 -2.28 -11.36 -6.51
CA LYS A 27 -2.49 -11.44 -5.06
C LYS A 27 -3.63 -10.52 -4.64
N LEU A 28 -4.65 -11.08 -3.99
CA LEU A 28 -5.74 -10.34 -3.36
C LEU A 28 -5.49 -10.29 -1.86
N ILE A 29 -5.57 -9.10 -1.27
CA ILE A 29 -5.50 -8.91 0.17
C ILE A 29 -6.84 -8.35 0.62
N PHE A 30 -7.58 -9.14 1.40
CA PHE A 30 -8.87 -8.75 1.91
C PHE A 30 -8.69 -7.90 3.15
N TRP A 31 -9.56 -6.90 3.29
CA TRP A 31 -9.60 -6.02 4.46
C TRP A 31 -9.70 -6.78 5.79
N GLU A 32 -10.20 -8.02 5.80
CA GLU A 32 -10.27 -8.90 6.97
C GLU A 32 -8.89 -9.44 7.42
N GLY A 33 -7.82 -9.17 6.67
CA GLY A 33 -6.47 -9.65 6.96
C GLY A 33 -6.10 -10.95 6.26
N THR A 34 -7.01 -11.55 5.50
CA THR A 34 -6.76 -12.76 4.69
C THR A 34 -6.19 -12.38 3.33
N SER A 35 -5.52 -13.33 2.67
CA SER A 35 -5.06 -13.15 1.30
C SER A 35 -5.36 -14.38 0.44
N ARG A 36 -5.64 -14.14 -0.84
CA ARG A 36 -5.92 -15.17 -1.85
C ARG A 36 -5.04 -14.92 -3.06
N THR A 37 -4.58 -16.00 -3.68
CA THR A 37 -3.80 -15.94 -4.91
C THR A 37 -4.61 -16.50 -6.06
N LEU A 38 -4.72 -15.76 -7.15
CA LEU A 38 -5.40 -16.16 -8.38
C LEU A 38 -4.39 -16.44 -9.48
N ARG A 39 -4.74 -17.29 -10.43
CA ARG A 39 -3.89 -17.64 -11.59
C ARG A 39 -4.70 -17.47 -12.87
N GLY A 40 -4.05 -16.96 -13.91
CA GLY A 40 -4.70 -16.67 -15.18
C GLY A 40 -5.25 -15.26 -15.24
N LYS A 41 -6.05 -14.99 -16.27
CA LYS A 41 -6.67 -13.68 -16.49
C LYS A 41 -7.98 -13.59 -15.71
N HIS A 42 -8.15 -12.49 -15.02
CA HIS A 42 -9.36 -12.16 -14.27
C HIS A 42 -9.67 -10.67 -14.46
N ILE A 43 -10.94 -10.31 -14.52
CA ILE A 43 -11.37 -8.92 -14.41
C ILE A 43 -11.81 -8.60 -12.97
N ALA A 44 -11.73 -7.33 -12.58
CA ALA A 44 -12.17 -6.88 -11.26
C ALA A 44 -13.64 -7.23 -11.00
N GLY A 45 -14.49 -7.18 -12.04
CA GLY A 45 -15.88 -7.54 -11.96
C GLY A 45 -16.17 -8.97 -11.53
N GLU A 46 -15.29 -9.94 -11.83
CA GLU A 46 -15.44 -11.30 -11.32
C GLU A 46 -15.35 -11.32 -9.79
N ILE A 47 -14.41 -10.58 -9.23
CA ILE A 47 -14.20 -10.49 -7.78
C ILE A 47 -15.33 -9.69 -7.13
N MET A 48 -15.77 -8.60 -7.76
CA MET A 48 -16.90 -7.80 -7.27
C MET A 48 -18.23 -8.56 -7.38
N PHE A 49 -18.36 -9.51 -8.32
CA PHE A 49 -19.52 -10.39 -8.39
C PHE A 49 -19.48 -11.48 -7.30
N GLU A 50 -18.29 -12.04 -7.03
CA GLU A 50 -18.10 -13.01 -5.93
C GLU A 50 -18.32 -12.34 -4.55
N PHE A 51 -17.93 -11.08 -4.40
CA PHE A 51 -18.03 -10.29 -3.17
C PHE A 51 -18.72 -8.94 -3.43
N PRO A 52 -20.07 -8.88 -3.53
CA PRO A 52 -20.81 -7.69 -3.96
C PRO A 52 -20.71 -6.48 -3.03
N GLU A 53 -20.35 -6.69 -1.77
CA GLU A 53 -20.17 -5.63 -0.77
C GLU A 53 -18.72 -5.10 -0.73
N MET A 54 -17.87 -5.57 -1.64
CA MET A 54 -16.46 -5.24 -1.70
C MET A 54 -16.09 -4.54 -3.01
N MET A 55 -15.08 -3.68 -2.94
CA MET A 55 -14.47 -3.02 -4.09
C MET A 55 -13.01 -3.47 -4.25
N VAL A 56 -12.51 -3.43 -5.48
CA VAL A 56 -11.12 -3.81 -5.80
C VAL A 56 -10.29 -2.55 -6.07
N CYS A 57 -9.12 -2.48 -5.46
CA CYS A 57 -8.18 -1.37 -5.64
C CYS A 57 -6.78 -1.91 -5.93
N HIS A 58 -6.07 -1.31 -6.89
CA HIS A 58 -4.65 -1.66 -7.10
C HIS A 58 -3.79 -1.16 -5.94
N ALA A 59 -2.92 -2.02 -5.39
CA ALA A 59 -2.23 -1.73 -4.13
C ALA A 59 -1.29 -0.51 -4.20
N ASP A 60 -0.70 -0.25 -5.36
CA ASP A 60 0.21 0.89 -5.60
C ASP A 60 -0.48 2.22 -5.94
N SER A 61 -1.80 2.29 -5.93
CA SER A 61 -2.55 3.45 -6.46
C SER A 61 -3.09 4.39 -5.40
N PHE A 62 -2.69 4.25 -4.14
CA PHE A 62 -3.19 5.07 -3.03
C PHE A 62 -2.35 6.33 -2.84
N PHE A 63 -2.98 7.50 -3.02
CA PHE A 63 -2.34 8.81 -2.86
C PHE A 63 -3.14 9.71 -1.95
N ILE A 64 -2.47 10.36 -0.99
CA ILE A 64 -3.14 11.30 -0.08
C ILE A 64 -3.69 12.47 -0.89
N GLY A 65 -4.93 12.88 -0.59
CA GLY A 65 -5.66 13.96 -1.26
C GLY A 65 -6.29 13.56 -2.61
N HIS A 66 -6.25 12.28 -2.97
CA HIS A 66 -6.85 11.77 -4.21
C HIS A 66 -8.00 10.81 -3.88
N PRO A 67 -8.97 10.60 -4.80
CA PRO A 67 -10.01 9.59 -4.63
C PRO A 67 -9.43 8.18 -4.40
N ILE A 68 -10.21 7.32 -3.75
CA ILE A 68 -9.84 5.91 -3.61
C ILE A 68 -9.78 5.27 -5.01
N PRO A 69 -8.68 4.57 -5.36
CA PRO A 69 -8.42 4.08 -6.72
C PRO A 69 -9.19 2.77 -7.00
N VAL A 70 -10.52 2.85 -6.98
CA VAL A 70 -11.40 1.71 -7.28
C VAL A 70 -11.33 1.36 -8.76
N LEU A 71 -11.19 0.08 -9.05
CA LEU A 71 -11.23 -0.45 -10.41
C LEU A 71 -12.67 -0.53 -10.94
N SER A 72 -12.83 -0.33 -12.24
CA SER A 72 -14.08 -0.60 -12.94
C SER A 72 -14.32 -2.10 -13.07
N ILE A 73 -15.57 -2.49 -13.32
CA ILE A 73 -15.98 -3.89 -13.46
C ILE A 73 -15.25 -4.60 -14.61
N ASP A 74 -14.90 -3.85 -15.66
CA ASP A 74 -14.23 -4.33 -16.86
C ASP A 74 -12.69 -4.31 -16.77
N ASP A 75 -12.12 -3.77 -15.69
CA ASP A 75 -10.66 -3.65 -15.57
C ASP A 75 -10.00 -5.01 -15.36
N GLU A 76 -9.00 -5.34 -16.18
CA GLU A 76 -8.22 -6.57 -16.03
C GLU A 76 -7.24 -6.50 -14.84
N LEU A 77 -7.19 -7.58 -14.06
CA LEU A 77 -6.19 -7.77 -13.01
C LEU A 77 -4.88 -8.26 -13.61
N MET A 78 -3.81 -7.52 -13.37
CA MET A 78 -2.49 -7.79 -13.92
C MET A 78 -1.76 -8.86 -13.11
N LEU A 79 -1.19 -9.84 -13.83
CA LEU A 79 -0.36 -10.88 -13.22
C LEU A 79 0.84 -10.27 -12.48
N GLY A 80 1.18 -10.85 -11.32
CA GLY A 80 2.26 -10.38 -10.47
C GLY A 80 1.92 -9.12 -9.65
N GLN A 81 0.73 -8.54 -9.84
CA GLN A 81 0.28 -7.39 -9.08
C GLN A 81 -0.55 -7.78 -7.85
N THR A 82 -0.61 -6.86 -6.90
CA THR A 82 -1.40 -6.99 -5.67
C THR A 82 -2.57 -6.03 -5.68
N TYR A 83 -3.72 -6.51 -5.21
CA TYR A 83 -4.95 -5.75 -5.11
C TYR A 83 -5.53 -5.85 -3.71
N PHE A 84 -6.07 -4.75 -3.21
CA PHE A 84 -6.83 -4.72 -1.96
C PHE A 84 -8.32 -4.90 -2.26
N ILE A 85 -8.96 -5.77 -1.47
CA ILE A 85 -10.40 -5.99 -1.48
C ILE A 85 -10.97 -5.32 -0.24
N LEU A 86 -11.69 -4.22 -0.43
CA LEU A 86 -12.09 -3.30 0.63
C LEU A 86 -13.62 -3.23 0.74
N PRO A 87 -14.19 -3.16 1.95
CA PRO A 87 -15.64 -3.08 2.14
C PRO A 87 -16.17 -1.72 1.69
N ILE A 88 -17.21 -1.73 0.85
CA ILE A 88 -17.80 -0.50 0.31
C ILE A 88 -18.32 0.39 1.45
N ASP A 89 -19.06 -0.17 2.40
CA ASP A 89 -19.69 0.60 3.49
C ASP A 89 -18.72 1.49 4.30
N ARG A 90 -17.47 1.03 4.51
CA ARG A 90 -16.46 1.82 5.24
C ARG A 90 -15.79 2.91 4.42
N PHE A 91 -15.69 2.70 3.11
CA PHE A 91 -14.92 3.57 2.23
C PHE A 91 -15.81 4.43 1.33
N PHE A 92 -17.11 4.16 1.26
CA PHE A 92 -18.07 4.87 0.42
C PHE A 92 -18.23 6.35 0.81
N ALA A 93 -18.14 6.66 2.10
CA ALA A 93 -18.18 8.04 2.59
C ALA A 93 -16.83 8.79 2.44
N ILE A 94 -15.80 8.13 1.88
CA ILE A 94 -14.46 8.69 1.73
C ILE A 94 -14.27 9.16 0.29
N ASP A 95 -14.59 10.43 0.04
CA ASP A 95 -14.39 11.04 -1.29
C ASP A 95 -12.90 11.14 -1.67
N THR A 96 -12.03 11.35 -0.67
CA THR A 96 -10.59 11.45 -0.87
C THR A 96 -9.83 10.74 0.24
N LEU A 97 -8.73 10.08 -0.12
CA LEU A 97 -7.82 9.44 0.80
C LEU A 97 -7.11 10.51 1.63
N SER A 98 -7.58 10.75 2.86
CA SER A 98 -6.94 11.64 3.82
C SER A 98 -6.06 10.87 4.80
N VAL A 99 -5.29 11.59 5.62
CA VAL A 99 -4.49 10.96 6.69
C VAL A 99 -5.38 10.23 7.70
N SER A 100 -6.57 10.75 7.99
CA SER A 100 -7.55 10.07 8.86
C SER A 100 -8.17 8.86 8.16
N SER A 101 -8.47 8.94 6.86
CA SER A 101 -9.01 7.81 6.09
C SER A 101 -8.11 6.57 6.12
N ILE A 102 -6.79 6.74 6.29
CA ILE A 102 -5.83 5.63 6.42
C ILE A 102 -6.17 4.72 7.62
N SER A 103 -6.78 5.26 8.67
CA SER A 103 -7.21 4.45 9.82
C SER A 103 -8.30 3.43 9.47
N ALA A 104 -9.10 3.67 8.43
CA ALA A 104 -10.17 2.78 7.99
C ALA A 104 -9.64 1.44 7.42
N PHE A 105 -8.37 1.36 7.03
CA PHE A 105 -7.73 0.10 6.64
C PHE A 105 -7.42 -0.81 7.84
N GLY A 106 -7.47 -0.28 9.07
CA GLY A 106 -7.28 -1.04 10.29
C GLY A 106 -8.46 -1.99 10.55
N SER A 107 -8.23 -3.30 10.38
CA SER A 107 -9.29 -4.30 10.50
C SER A 107 -9.69 -4.70 11.92
N CYS A 108 -8.80 -4.50 12.92
CA CYS A 108 -9.06 -4.94 14.30
C CYS A 108 -8.57 -3.93 15.34
N PRO A 109 -9.33 -3.69 16.42
CA PRO A 109 -8.95 -2.77 17.50
C PRO A 109 -7.79 -3.27 18.39
N ASN A 110 -7.51 -4.58 18.38
CA ASN A 110 -6.51 -5.23 19.25
C ASN A 110 -5.15 -5.46 18.58
N LYS A 111 -4.86 -4.78 17.46
CA LYS A 111 -3.55 -4.90 16.82
C LYS A 111 -2.52 -4.11 17.60
N SER A 112 -1.27 -4.59 17.57
CA SER A 112 -0.13 -3.85 18.11
C SER A 112 -0.10 -2.43 17.51
N PRO A 113 0.41 -1.43 18.25
CA PRO A 113 0.54 -0.08 17.74
C PRO A 113 1.22 -0.07 16.37
N ILE A 114 0.70 0.74 15.44
CA ILE A 114 1.20 0.85 14.07
C ILE A 114 2.71 1.10 14.11
N LYS A 115 3.49 0.11 13.68
CA LYS A 115 4.93 0.28 13.51
C LYS A 115 5.16 1.03 12.21
N PHE A 116 5.48 2.31 12.31
CA PHE A 116 5.90 3.15 11.17
C PHE A 116 7.30 2.79 10.64
N GLY A 117 7.67 1.50 10.65
CA GLY A 117 9.00 0.98 10.34
C GLY A 117 9.50 1.40 8.95
N LYS A 118 9.31 0.56 7.91
CA LYS A 118 9.62 0.96 6.52
C LYS A 118 8.89 2.28 6.18
N CYS A 119 9.49 3.13 5.34
CA CYS A 119 8.92 4.41 4.93
C CYS A 119 7.46 4.25 4.47
N PRO A 120 6.45 4.72 5.23
CA PRO A 120 5.04 4.45 4.96
C PRO A 120 4.50 5.27 3.76
N PHE A 121 5.23 6.32 3.42
CA PHE A 121 4.90 7.27 2.37
C PHE A 121 6.08 7.46 1.42
N GLN A 122 5.77 7.64 0.14
CA GLN A 122 6.72 8.03 -0.88
C GLN A 122 6.26 9.36 -1.49
N TYR A 123 7.18 10.32 -1.55
CA TYR A 123 6.93 11.63 -2.16
C TYR A 123 7.35 11.56 -3.63
N LEU A 124 6.39 11.76 -4.53
CA LEU A 124 6.63 11.74 -5.97
C LEU A 124 6.39 13.14 -6.54
N LYS A 125 7.28 13.61 -7.41
CA LYS A 125 7.11 14.87 -8.11
C LYS A 125 6.34 14.61 -9.42
N GLY A 126 5.13 15.13 -9.52
CA GLY A 126 4.33 15.07 -10.73
C GLY A 126 4.93 15.91 -11.86
N SER A 127 4.51 15.63 -13.09
CA SER A 127 4.93 16.38 -14.30
C SER A 127 4.58 17.87 -14.23
N ASN A 128 3.54 18.22 -13.47
CA ASN A 128 3.12 19.59 -13.17
C ASN A 128 3.98 20.28 -12.07
N GLY A 129 5.03 19.62 -11.59
CA GLY A 129 5.90 20.13 -10.53
C GLY A 129 5.33 20.03 -9.11
N ARG A 130 4.07 19.59 -8.94
CA ARG A 130 3.45 19.37 -7.63
C ARG A 130 3.92 18.04 -7.04
N VAL A 131 4.05 17.99 -5.73
CA VAL A 131 4.41 16.76 -5.01
C VAL A 131 3.13 16.02 -4.63
N VAL A 132 3.08 14.71 -4.89
CA VAL A 132 2.03 13.81 -4.41
C VAL A 132 2.61 12.86 -3.37
N ILE A 133 1.80 12.47 -2.40
CA ILE A 133 2.20 11.58 -1.31
C ILE A 133 1.54 10.22 -1.57
N LYS A 134 2.32 9.27 -2.07
CA LYS A 134 1.90 7.88 -2.26
C LYS A 134 1.98 7.14 -0.93
N VAL A 135 0.94 6.40 -0.57
CA VAL A 135 0.94 5.48 0.57
C VAL A 135 1.49 4.14 0.10
N MET A 136 2.45 3.58 0.83
CA MET A 136 3.09 2.33 0.44
C MET A 136 2.17 1.11 0.62
N PRO A 137 2.10 0.18 -0.36
CA PRO A 137 1.32 -1.04 -0.26
C PRO A 137 1.63 -1.86 1.00
N GLU A 138 2.90 -1.94 1.38
CA GLU A 138 3.36 -2.71 2.54
C GLU A 138 2.83 -2.09 3.84
N PHE A 139 2.73 -0.76 3.89
CA PHE A 139 2.16 -0.06 5.02
C PHE A 139 0.66 -0.34 5.14
N ILE A 140 -0.10 -0.24 4.05
CA ILE A 140 -1.54 -0.57 4.03
C ILE A 140 -1.76 -2.04 4.41
N THR A 141 -0.94 -2.95 3.87
CA THR A 141 -0.97 -4.38 4.22
C THR A 141 -0.71 -4.58 5.72
N GLY A 142 0.24 -3.86 6.30
CA GLY A 142 0.50 -3.87 7.73
C GLY A 142 -0.70 -3.42 8.57
N LEU A 143 -1.47 -2.43 8.10
CA LEU A 143 -2.72 -1.99 8.76
C LEU A 143 -3.81 -3.09 8.68
N ILE A 144 -3.94 -3.74 7.52
CA ILE A 144 -4.97 -4.75 7.24
C ILE A 144 -4.68 -6.10 7.91
N CYS A 145 -3.44 -6.58 7.89
CA CYS A 145 -3.05 -7.90 8.40
C CYS A 145 -2.43 -7.85 9.81
N GLY A 146 -1.90 -6.69 10.23
CA GLY A 146 -1.07 -6.56 11.43
C GLY A 146 0.36 -7.07 11.21
N ASP A 147 1.27 -6.73 12.13
CA ASP A 147 2.71 -7.08 12.09
C ASP A 147 2.99 -8.57 12.43
N ASN A 148 2.03 -9.46 12.19
CA ASN A 148 2.24 -10.90 12.31
C ASN A 148 2.92 -11.38 11.02
N ASN A 149 4.20 -11.03 10.88
CA ASN A 149 5.10 -11.57 9.85
C ASN A 149 5.23 -13.09 10.04
N LYS A 150 4.25 -13.86 9.56
CA LYS A 150 4.49 -15.20 9.02
C LYS A 150 4.72 -15.07 7.52
N GLU A 151 5.74 -14.30 7.14
CA GLU A 151 6.41 -14.54 5.87
C GLU A 151 7.29 -15.76 6.08
N MET A 152 6.81 -16.90 5.59
CA MET A 152 7.58 -18.11 5.45
C MET A 152 8.54 -17.89 4.26
N ASN A 153 9.69 -17.26 4.50
CA ASN A 153 10.92 -17.59 3.78
C ASN A 153 12.19 -17.01 4.44
N GLU A 154 13.18 -17.89 4.48
CA GLU A 154 14.52 -17.73 5.01
C GLU A 154 15.32 -16.73 4.17
N ASN A 155 15.78 -15.65 4.79
CA ASN A 155 17.14 -15.11 4.71
C ASN A 155 17.15 -13.68 5.25
N GLY A 156 17.93 -13.49 6.32
CA GLY A 156 17.89 -12.31 7.17
C GLY A 156 18.38 -11.02 6.52
N ALA A 157 17.80 -9.91 6.97
CA ALA A 157 18.55 -8.83 7.59
C ALA A 157 17.57 -7.96 8.41
N SER A 158 17.67 -8.07 9.73
CA SER A 158 17.03 -7.14 10.66
C SER A 158 17.79 -5.82 10.62
N TYR A 159 17.22 -4.81 9.98
CA TYR A 159 17.69 -3.42 10.11
C TYR A 159 16.65 -2.62 10.87
N SER A 160 16.81 -2.61 12.20
CA SER A 160 16.10 -1.72 13.11
C SER A 160 16.66 -0.30 12.99
N ASN A 161 16.05 0.55 12.16
CA ASN A 161 16.33 1.98 12.19
C ASN A 161 15.07 2.73 12.63
N GLY A 162 14.96 2.94 13.95
CA GLY A 162 14.02 3.87 14.53
C GLY A 162 14.45 5.30 14.21
N PHE A 163 13.75 5.96 13.28
CA PHE A 163 13.89 7.39 13.06
C PHE A 163 13.03 8.15 14.05
N LEU A 164 13.60 8.49 15.21
CA LEU A 164 13.06 9.52 16.08
C LEU A 164 13.62 10.87 15.62
N CYS A 165 12.76 11.71 15.06
CA CYS A 165 13.10 13.12 14.79
C CYS A 165 13.45 13.80 16.11
N LYS A 166 14.72 14.13 16.32
CA LYS A 166 15.14 15.02 17.41
C LYS A 166 14.71 16.44 17.05
N LEU A 167 13.71 16.95 17.75
CA LEU A 167 13.33 18.36 17.74
C LEU A 167 14.42 19.12 18.52
N HIS A 168 15.25 19.89 17.82
CA HIS A 168 16.19 20.80 18.49
C HIS A 168 15.47 22.12 18.75
N LYS A 169 15.43 22.49 20.03
CA LYS A 169 14.94 23.79 20.51
C LYS A 169 16.02 24.86 20.33
#